data_AF-A0A7V6UVQ1-F1
#
_entry.id   AF-A0A7V6UVQ1-F1
#
_cell.length_a   1.000
_cell.length_b   1.000
_cell.length_c   1.000
_cell.angle_alpha   90.00
_cell.angle_beta   90.00
_cell.angle_gamma   90.00
#
_symmetry.space_group_name_H-M   'P 1'
#
loop_
_entity.id
_entity.type
_entity.pdbx_description
1 polymer ?
#
loop_
_entity_poly.entity_id
_entity_poly.type
_entity_poly.pdbx_seq_one_letter_code
_entity_poly.pdbx_strand_id
1 'polypeptide(L)'
;MAERITITPQELRTAANNFRAKADEIVEILRYLKAEVDSLESTWDGAAQDQFFAQYNELQTPLNQFPEILQGIASTLDHVATTLEETDINLASQISGN
;
A
#
# COMPACT_ATOMS: atom_id res chain seq x y z
N MET A 1 8.50 -30.22 6.50
CA MET A 1 7.10 -30.26 6.04
C MET A 1 6.80 -28.86 5.56
N ALA A 2 6.71 -28.64 4.25
CA ALA A 2 6.36 -27.32 3.72
C ALA A 2 4.92 -27.01 4.15
N GLU A 3 4.73 -25.95 4.92
CA GLU A 3 3.41 -25.41 5.18
C GLU A 3 2.75 -25.18 3.82
N ARG A 4 1.67 -25.93 3.55
CA ARG A 4 0.99 -25.90 2.26
C ARG A 4 0.38 -24.52 2.12
N ILE A 5 1.08 -23.61 1.44
CA ILE A 5 0.53 -22.32 1.03
C ILE A 5 -0.71 -22.65 0.20
N THR A 6 -1.89 -22.44 0.78
CA THR A 6 -3.18 -22.68 0.12
C THR A 6 -3.53 -21.58 -0.87
N ILE A 7 -2.79 -20.48 -0.84
CA ILE A 7 -2.95 -19.34 -1.72
C ILE A 7 -2.15 -19.56 -3.00
N THR A 8 -2.81 -19.38 -4.14
CA THR A 8 -2.19 -19.45 -5.47
C THR A 8 -1.40 -18.18 -5.81
N PRO A 9 -0.41 -18.24 -6.72
CA PRO A 9 0.26 -17.05 -7.25
C PRO A 9 -0.72 -16.00 -7.78
N GLN A 10 -1.82 -16.43 -8.41
CA GLN A 10 -2.85 -15.55 -8.95
C GLN A 10 -3.61 -14.79 -7.86
N GLU A 11 -3.92 -15.45 -6.74
CA GLU A 11 -4.56 -14.80 -5.58
C GLU A 11 -3.62 -13.77 -4.94
N LEU A 12 -2.32 -14.04 -4.87
CA LEU A 12 -1.32 -13.06 -4.39
C LEU A 12 -1.22 -11.84 -5.30
N ARG A 13 -1.18 -12.04 -6.62
CA ARG A 13 -1.19 -10.93 -7.60
C ARG A 13 -2.47 -10.10 -7.50
N THR A 14 -3.61 -10.76 -7.26
CA THR A 14 -4.90 -10.08 -7.04
C THR A 14 -4.86 -9.23 -5.77
N ALA A 15 -4.34 -9.79 -4.68
CA ALA A 15 -4.14 -9.05 -3.45
C ALA A 15 -3.19 -7.86 -3.65
N ALA A 16 -2.05 -8.04 -4.34
CA ALA A 16 -1.11 -6.96 -4.65
C ALA A 16 -1.78 -5.80 -5.39
N ASN A 17 -2.60 -6.10 -6.40
CA ASN A 17 -3.35 -5.08 -7.14
C ASN A 17 -4.37 -4.34 -6.26
N ASN A 18 -5.05 -5.06 -5.35
CA ASN A 18 -5.95 -4.42 -4.40
C ASN A 18 -5.20 -3.46 -3.45
N PHE A 19 -4.02 -3.86 -2.96
CA PHE A 19 -3.18 -3.00 -2.12
C PHE A 19 -2.73 -1.73 -2.86
N ARG A 20 -2.34 -1.85 -4.14
CA ARG A 20 -2.01 -0.68 -4.98
C ARG A 20 -3.19 0.26 -5.17
N ALA A 21 -4.35 -0.30 -5.51
CA ALA A 21 -5.57 0.50 -5.70
C ALA A 21 -5.93 1.26 -4.41
N LYS A 22 -5.81 0.63 -3.23
CA LYS A 22 -6.04 1.31 -1.96
C LYS A 22 -4.98 2.35 -1.62
N ALA A 23 -3.72 2.13 -2.00
CA ALA A 23 -2.69 3.15 -1.86
C ALA A 23 -3.03 4.41 -2.68
N ASP A 24 -3.49 4.23 -3.93
CA ASP A 24 -3.89 5.34 -4.81
C ASP A 24 -5.12 6.08 -4.26
N GLU A 25 -6.15 5.35 -3.79
CA GLU A 25 -7.32 5.95 -3.13
C GLU A 25 -6.91 6.81 -1.92
N ILE A 26 -5.96 6.33 -1.10
CA ILE A 26 -5.47 7.09 0.06
C ILE A 26 -4.74 8.35 -0.40
N VAL A 27 -3.91 8.30 -1.44
CA VAL A 27 -3.24 9.49 -1.98
C VAL A 27 -4.27 10.56 -2.36
N GLU A 28 -5.36 10.18 -3.01
CA GLU A 28 -6.42 11.13 -3.38
C GLU A 28 -7.16 11.69 -2.16
N ILE A 29 -7.44 10.87 -1.15
CA ILE A 29 -8.02 11.32 0.13
C ILE A 29 -7.09 12.34 0.82
N LEU A 30 -5.79 12.06 0.89
CA LEU A 30 -4.82 12.94 1.52
C LEU A 30 -4.69 14.27 0.79
N ARG A 31 -4.70 14.24 -0.55
CA ARG A 31 -4.71 15.46 -1.38
C ARG A 31 -5.96 16.29 -1.13
N TYR A 32 -7.13 15.66 -1.10
CA TYR A 32 -8.38 16.35 -0.79
C TYR A 32 -8.36 17.00 0.59
N LEU A 33 -7.96 16.24 1.62
CA LEU A 33 -7.86 16.77 2.99
C LEU A 33 -6.89 17.93 3.09
N LYS A 34 -5.76 17.86 2.38
CA LYS A 34 -4.79 18.95 2.36
C LYS A 34 -5.38 20.22 1.74
N ALA A 35 -6.07 20.09 0.60
CA ALA A 35 -6.73 21.23 -0.04
C ALA A 35 -7.80 21.86 0.87
N GLU A 36 -8.57 21.05 1.60
CA GLU A 36 -9.56 21.53 2.55
C GLU A 36 -8.91 22.30 3.71
N VAL A 37 -7.83 21.77 4.28
CA VAL A 37 -7.07 22.42 5.35
C VAL A 37 -6.47 23.75 4.87
N ASP A 38 -5.85 23.77 3.70
CA ASP A 38 -5.29 24.99 3.10
C ASP A 38 -6.40 26.04 2.81
N SER A 39 -7.61 25.61 2.45
CA SER A 39 -8.77 26.51 2.27
C SER A 39 -9.24 27.11 3.60
N LEU A 40 -9.29 26.32 4.67
CA LEU A 40 -9.69 26.78 5.99
C LEU A 40 -8.73 27.83 6.55
N GLU A 41 -7.43 27.71 6.27
CA GLU A 41 -6.39 28.68 6.67
C GLU A 41 -6.71 30.11 6.23
N SER A 42 -7.34 30.24 5.05
CA SER A 42 -7.69 31.54 4.47
C SER A 42 -8.94 32.19 5.09
N THR A 43 -9.73 31.43 5.85
CA THR A 43 -11.06 31.86 6.33
C THR A 43 -11.18 31.94 7.85
N TRP A 44 -10.29 31.30 8.58
CA TRP A 44 -10.30 31.23 10.03
C TRP A 44 -9.15 32.06 10.59
N ASP A 45 -9.43 33.12 11.35
CA ASP A 45 -8.43 33.97 12.01
C ASP A 45 -8.49 33.77 13.54
N GLY A 46 -7.39 33.37 14.18
CA GLY A 46 -7.24 33.30 15.65
C GLY A 46 -6.42 32.12 16.19
N ALA A 47 -6.00 32.18 17.46
CA ALA A 47 -5.06 31.24 18.09
C ALA A 47 -5.44 29.74 18.07
N ALA A 48 -6.72 29.39 17.83
CA ALA A 48 -7.15 28.00 17.65
C ALA A 48 -6.69 27.41 16.29
N GLN A 49 -6.42 28.28 15.31
CA GLN A 49 -5.88 27.96 14.00
C GLN A 49 -4.49 27.34 14.14
N ASP A 50 -3.56 28.04 14.77
CA ASP A 50 -2.16 27.61 14.90
C ASP A 50 -2.02 26.20 15.48
N GLN A 51 -2.81 25.88 16.51
CA GLN A 51 -2.78 24.56 17.14
C GLN A 51 -3.33 23.45 16.24
N PHE A 52 -4.33 23.75 15.40
CA PHE A 52 -4.86 22.79 14.43
C PHE A 52 -3.84 22.53 13.30
N PHE A 53 -3.25 23.58 12.72
CA PHE A 53 -2.24 23.44 11.67
C PHE A 53 -0.96 22.76 12.16
N ALA A 54 -0.55 23.01 13.40
CA ALA A 54 0.57 22.30 14.02
C ALA A 54 0.30 20.79 14.10
N GLN A 55 -0.87 20.39 14.63
CA GLN A 55 -1.28 18.98 14.69
C GLN A 55 -1.38 18.35 13.29
N TYR A 56 -1.95 19.07 12.31
CA TYR A 56 -2.06 18.57 10.95
C TYR A 56 -0.69 18.35 10.29
N ASN A 57 0.25 19.28 10.47
CA ASN A 57 1.62 19.17 9.97
C ASN A 57 2.38 18.00 10.60
N GLU A 58 2.16 17.71 11.89
CA GLU A 58 2.74 16.52 12.53
C GLU A 58 2.21 15.22 11.89
N LEU A 59 0.94 15.21 11.50
CA LEU A 59 0.30 14.06 10.85
C LEU A 59 0.68 13.92 9.37
N GLN A 60 1.12 14.98 8.68
CA GLN A 60 1.51 14.93 7.26
C GLN A 60 2.56 13.84 6.98
N THR A 61 3.57 13.71 7.85
CA THR A 61 4.66 12.74 7.65
C THR A 61 4.15 11.29 7.64
N PRO A 62 3.49 10.78 8.69
CA PRO A 62 2.99 9.40 8.68
C PRO A 62 1.89 9.18 7.64
N LEU A 63 1.07 10.19 7.35
CA LEU A 63 0.03 10.08 6.31
C LEU A 63 0.65 9.91 4.92
N ASN A 64 1.69 10.67 4.57
CA ASN A 64 2.37 10.54 3.28
C ASN A 64 3.17 9.22 3.15
N GLN A 65 3.63 8.64 4.26
CA GLN A 65 4.30 7.34 4.27
C GLN A 65 3.33 6.16 4.09
N PHE A 66 2.06 6.33 4.46
CA PHE A 66 1.11 5.22 4.48
C PHE A 66 0.86 4.60 3.09
N PRO A 67 0.64 5.38 2.01
CA PRO A 67 0.59 4.83 0.65
C PRO A 67 1.84 4.06 0.25
N GLU A 68 3.03 4.53 0.62
CA GLU A 68 4.30 3.88 0.30
C GLU A 68 4.41 2.51 0.98
N ILE A 69 3.97 2.40 2.23
CA ILE A 69 3.90 1.14 2.97
C ILE A 69 3.00 0.14 2.23
N LEU A 70 1.82 0.58 1.77
CA LEU A 70 0.89 -0.28 1.03
C LEU A 70 1.48 -0.73 -0.32
N GLN A 71 2.20 0.15 -1.03
CA GLN A 71 2.93 -0.22 -2.25
C GLN A 71 4.07 -1.22 -1.96
N GLY A 72 4.75 -1.09 -0.82
CA GLY A 72 5.76 -2.05 -0.36
C GLY A 72 5.16 -3.45 -0.10
N ILE A 73 3.97 -3.50 0.53
CA ILE A 73 3.23 -4.76 0.72
C ILE A 73 2.85 -5.36 -0.63
N ALA A 74 2.32 -4.56 -1.56
CA ALA A 74 1.97 -5.03 -2.90
C ALA A 74 3.18 -5.62 -3.64
N SER A 75 4.34 -4.96 -3.57
CA SER A 75 5.58 -5.46 -4.17
C SER A 75 6.03 -6.78 -3.54
N THR A 76 5.90 -6.90 -2.22
CA THR A 76 6.22 -8.16 -1.51
C THR A 76 5.31 -9.30 -1.96
N LEU A 77 4.01 -9.05 -2.11
CA LEU A 77 3.04 -10.04 -2.60
C LEU A 77 3.38 -10.53 -4.01
N ASP A 78 3.79 -9.63 -4.92
CA ASP A 78 4.23 -10.01 -6.27
C ASP A 78 5.51 -10.83 -6.27
N HIS A 79 6.47 -10.51 -5.39
CA HIS A 79 7.69 -11.30 -5.23
C HIS A 79 7.39 -12.71 -4.74
N VAL A 80 6.50 -12.85 -3.76
CA VAL A 80 6.07 -14.17 -3.27
C VAL A 80 5.35 -14.94 -4.37
N ALA A 81 4.46 -14.30 -5.14
CA ALA A 81 3.76 -14.93 -6.26
C ALA A 81 4.74 -15.48 -7.32
N THR A 82 5.73 -14.67 -7.69
CA THR A 82 6.76 -15.04 -8.67
C THR A 82 7.60 -16.20 -8.16
N THR A 83 8.02 -16.16 -6.90
CA THR A 83 8.83 -17.22 -6.27
C THR A 83 8.07 -18.56 -6.24
N LEU A 84 6.77 -18.53 -5.95
CA LEU A 84 5.93 -19.73 -5.95
C LEU A 84 5.78 -20.31 -7.36
N GLU A 85 5.49 -19.46 -8.34
CA GLU A 85 5.36 -19.85 -9.75
C GLU A 85 6.65 -20.48 -10.30
N GLU A 86 7.80 -19.86 -10.02
CA GLU A 86 9.11 -20.41 -10.39
C GLU A 86 9.40 -21.76 -9.70
N THR A 87 9.05 -21.88 -8.42
CA THR A 87 9.24 -23.13 -7.66
C THR A 87 8.40 -24.26 -8.26
N ASP A 88 7.14 -23.98 -8.60
CA ASP A 88 6.22 -24.95 -9.21
C ASP A 88 6.70 -25.39 -10.61
N ILE A 89 7.15 -24.45 -11.46
CA ILE A 89 7.70 -24.75 -12.79
C ILE A 89 8.96 -25.63 -12.67
N ASN A 90 9.87 -25.27 -11.76
CA ASN A 90 11.09 -26.03 -11.53
C ASN A 90 10.78 -27.46 -11.06
N LEU A 91 9.84 -27.63 -10.13
CA LEU A 91 9.42 -28.95 -9.66
C LEU A 91 8.78 -29.78 -10.79
N ALA A 92 7.90 -29.17 -11.60
CA ALA A 92 7.27 -29.84 -12.74
C ALA A 92 8.30 -30.32 -13.77
N SER A 93 9.33 -29.50 -14.05
CA SER A 93 10.40 -29.86 -15.00
C SER A 93 11.27 -31.04 -14.53
N GLN A 94 11.50 -31.17 -13.23
CA GLN A 94 12.26 -32.29 -12.66
C GLN A 94 11.48 -33.61 -12.67
N ILE A 95 10.15 -33.53 -12.54
CA ILE A 95 9.27 -34.70 -12.59
C ILE A 95 9.10 -35.21 -14.02
N SER A 96 8.99 -34.31 -15.01
CA SER A 96 8.81 -34.69 -16.42
C SER A 96 10.09 -35.10 -17.15
N GLY A 97 11.25 -34.82 -16.56
CA GLY A 97 12.57 -35.22 -17.07
C GLY A 97 13.06 -36.60 -16.62
N ASN A 98 12.30 -37.29 -15.76
CA ASN A 98 12.52 -38.70 -15.36
C ASN A 98 11.46 -39.62 -15.99
#